data_AF-A0A2Y9BJR2-F1
#
_entry.id   AF-A0A2Y9BJR2-F1
#
_cell.length_a   1.000
_cell.length_b   1.000
_cell.length_c   1.000
_cell.angle_alpha   90.00
_cell.angle_beta   90.00
_cell.angle_gamma   90.00
#
_symmetry.space_group_name_H-M   'P 1'
#
loop_
_entity.id
_entity.type
_entity.pdbx_description
1 polymer ?
#
loop_
_entity_poly.entity_id
_entity_poly.type
_entity_poly.pdbx_seq_one_letter_code
_entity_poly.pdbx_strand_id
1 'polypeptide(L)'
;MESTLKVPLMEQEQLEELLRILDEKGMKEEKEQVSGLAQYLDAMDTQLGDVLKELRDVKEQLGVIQDQGIKAAAVRVVAKVEGKVQEAREQVHVLKEKFMEGVQKAVKNFREKGVLTLAKTIDFLGLQKGIQKVHNQLSQSVLSMDRGIDRLGSMADELHAAKTHIGNIGRELAGKESVKAPERDVERGSVFQIQKGLYHVMGVTTGMKDRTEKMLSKMERLTEHAEYLKKPSIRESLKSIQSEGTEHEKDRKEIEHDKHASISFFAAECMEFHNFGEMQENLTLPEAVREYQRIRKKGTAKGPGIGFVLQDTTIPDYSDIQWPLFNRREIAAEELKLIPEYQNHPLVKEAVEELKQYLPELTKNEKQKKTPER
;
A
#
# COMPACT_ATOMS: atom_id res chain seq x y z
N MET A 1 -1.19 20.86 1.02
CA MET A 1 -2.48 21.59 0.88
C MET A 1 -3.06 21.73 2.28
N GLU A 2 -3.49 22.93 2.68
CA GLU A 2 -4.24 23.07 3.93
C GLU A 2 -5.65 22.51 3.73
N SER A 3 -6.15 21.76 4.72
CA SER A 3 -7.52 21.24 4.76
C SER A 3 -8.52 22.36 4.50
N THR A 4 -9.38 22.20 3.49
CA THR A 4 -10.50 23.12 3.22
C THR A 4 -11.59 23.06 4.30
N LEU A 5 -11.58 22.01 5.12
CA LEU A 5 -12.50 21.81 6.24
C LEU A 5 -11.98 22.56 7.49
N LYS A 6 -12.80 23.48 8.00
CA LYS A 6 -12.47 24.37 9.14
C LYS A 6 -12.73 23.75 10.51
N VAL A 7 -13.54 22.71 10.58
CA VAL A 7 -13.94 22.01 11.80
C VAL A 7 -13.79 20.50 11.59
N PRO A 8 -13.59 19.69 12.66
CA PRO A 8 -13.61 18.23 12.59
C PRO A 8 -14.80 17.70 11.79
N LEU A 9 -14.65 16.55 11.13
CA LEU A 9 -15.70 15.94 10.33
C LEU A 9 -16.98 15.73 11.12
N MET A 10 -16.84 15.28 12.38
CA MET A 10 -17.98 15.05 13.28
C MET A 10 -18.79 16.31 13.62
N GLU A 11 -18.22 17.50 13.41
CA GLU A 11 -18.88 18.80 13.65
C GLU A 11 -19.42 19.43 12.35
N GLN A 12 -19.30 18.73 11.21
CA GLN A 12 -19.84 19.19 9.94
C GLN A 12 -21.36 18.98 9.93
N GLU A 13 -22.14 20.05 9.75
CA GLU A 13 -23.61 20.03 9.75
C GLU A 13 -24.20 18.95 8.81
N GLN A 14 -23.57 18.76 7.64
CA GLN A 14 -24.01 17.78 6.64
C GLN A 14 -23.79 16.33 7.11
N LEU A 15 -22.73 16.08 7.87
CA LEU A 15 -22.48 14.77 8.46
C LEU A 15 -23.45 14.49 9.60
N GLU A 16 -23.70 15.48 10.47
CA GLU A 16 -24.70 15.37 11.54
C GLU A 16 -26.10 15.07 10.96
N GLU A 17 -26.49 15.76 9.89
CA GLU A 17 -27.74 15.50 9.18
C GLU A 17 -27.80 14.06 8.66
N LEU A 18 -26.74 13.57 8.01
CA LEU A 18 -26.68 12.20 7.51
C LEU A 18 -26.80 11.18 8.64
N LEU A 19 -26.08 11.37 9.74
CA LEU A 19 -26.13 10.48 10.90
C LEU A 19 -27.51 10.46 11.55
N ARG A 20 -28.22 11.60 11.58
CA ARG A 20 -29.61 11.67 12.06
C ARG A 20 -30.56 10.90 11.13
N ILE A 21 -30.43 11.08 9.81
CA ILE A 21 -31.22 10.35 8.82
C ILE A 21 -31.04 8.83 8.99
N LEU A 22 -29.80 8.36 9.13
CA LEU A 22 -29.50 6.94 9.31
C LEU A 22 -30.15 6.40 10.59
N ASP A 23 -30.13 7.17 11.68
CA ASP A 23 -30.76 6.80 12.95
C ASP A 23 -32.28 6.69 12.85
N GLU A 24 -32.93 7.70 12.25
CA GLU A 24 -34.38 7.75 12.05
C GLU A 24 -34.90 6.60 11.16
N LYS A 25 -34.04 6.05 10.30
CA LYS A 25 -34.36 4.92 9.42
C LYS A 25 -33.93 3.56 9.97
N GLY A 26 -33.39 3.51 11.19
CA GLY A 26 -32.94 2.27 11.82
C GLY A 26 -31.67 1.67 11.21
N MET A 27 -30.94 2.44 10.40
CA MET A 27 -29.69 2.06 9.74
C MET A 27 -28.50 2.25 10.69
N LYS A 28 -28.54 1.52 11.81
CA LYS A 28 -27.60 1.68 12.93
C LYS A 28 -26.17 1.28 12.56
N GLU A 29 -26.02 0.24 11.75
CA GLU A 29 -24.72 -0.26 11.31
C GLU A 29 -24.03 0.74 10.38
N GLU A 30 -24.76 1.28 9.40
CA GLU A 30 -24.24 2.30 8.50
C GLU A 30 -23.89 3.59 9.25
N LYS A 31 -24.71 3.98 10.23
CA LYS A 31 -24.41 5.12 11.11
C LYS A 31 -23.10 4.91 11.89
N GLU A 32 -22.92 3.74 12.49
CA GLU A 32 -21.69 3.40 13.21
C GLU A 32 -20.47 3.43 12.29
N GLN A 33 -20.61 2.96 11.06
CA GLN A 33 -19.51 2.93 10.09
C GLN A 33 -19.14 4.31 9.58
N VAL A 34 -20.14 5.12 9.21
CA VAL A 34 -19.92 6.49 8.74
C VAL A 34 -19.29 7.35 9.83
N SER A 35 -19.81 7.28 11.06
CA SER A 35 -19.23 7.98 12.21
C SER A 35 -17.84 7.45 12.57
N GLY A 36 -17.64 6.13 12.55
CA GLY A 36 -16.35 5.51 12.81
C GLY A 36 -15.29 5.92 11.79
N LEU A 37 -15.64 6.07 10.52
CA LEU A 37 -14.73 6.57 9.48
C LEU A 37 -14.38 8.04 9.68
N ALA A 38 -15.37 8.89 9.98
CA ALA A 38 -15.11 10.29 10.28
C ALA A 38 -14.17 10.46 11.48
N GLN A 39 -14.45 9.75 12.58
CA GLN A 39 -13.60 9.75 13.78
C GLN A 39 -12.19 9.25 13.48
N TYR A 40 -12.05 8.19 12.70
CA TYR A 40 -10.74 7.67 12.28
C TYR A 40 -9.95 8.72 11.49
N LEU A 41 -10.56 9.38 10.49
CA LEU A 41 -9.88 10.38 9.67
C LEU A 41 -9.46 11.61 10.48
N ASP A 42 -10.29 12.07 11.42
CA ASP A 42 -9.95 13.18 12.32
C ASP A 42 -8.83 12.84 13.29
N ALA A 43 -8.89 11.65 13.90
CA ALA A 43 -7.85 11.15 14.79
C ALA A 43 -6.51 11.00 14.05
N MET A 44 -6.53 10.43 12.84
CA MET A 44 -5.34 10.26 12.02
C MET A 44 -4.67 11.59 11.64
N ASP A 45 -5.45 12.60 11.23
CA ASP A 45 -4.90 13.91 10.89
C ASP A 45 -4.26 14.59 12.11
N THR A 46 -4.92 14.50 13.27
CA THR A 46 -4.39 15.04 14.54
C THR A 46 -3.07 14.35 14.90
N GLN A 47 -3.04 13.02 14.90
CA GLN A 47 -1.85 12.24 15.27
C GLN A 47 -0.69 12.44 14.30
N LEU A 48 -0.95 12.55 13.00
CA LEU A 48 0.07 12.90 12.02
C LEU A 48 0.60 14.33 12.24
N GLY A 49 -0.27 15.25 12.64
CA GLY A 49 0.11 16.61 13.06
C GLY A 49 1.05 16.60 14.28
N ASP A 50 0.73 15.79 15.29
CA ASP A 50 1.55 15.64 16.49
C ASP A 50 2.91 15.03 16.16
N VAL A 51 2.95 13.99 15.32
CA VAL A 51 4.22 13.40 14.86
C VAL A 51 5.07 14.41 14.09
N LEU A 52 4.48 15.22 13.21
CA LEU A 52 5.22 16.27 12.50
C LEU A 52 5.79 17.33 13.46
N LYS A 53 5.05 17.67 14.52
CA LYS A 53 5.53 18.57 15.56
C LYS A 53 6.71 17.95 16.32
N GLU A 54 6.60 16.70 16.71
CA GLU A 54 7.67 16.01 17.41
C GLU A 54 8.93 15.85 16.54
N LEU A 55 8.78 15.54 15.25
CA LEU A 55 9.90 15.51 14.31
C LEU A 55 10.57 16.87 14.16
N ARG A 56 9.81 17.97 14.27
CA ARG A 56 10.36 19.33 14.31
C ARG A 56 11.15 19.56 15.60
N ASP A 57 10.64 19.12 16.74
CA ASP A 57 11.36 19.22 18.02
C ASP A 57 12.67 18.41 17.98
N VAL A 58 12.65 17.20 17.40
CA VAL A 58 13.86 16.40 17.16
C VAL A 58 14.84 17.13 16.25
N LYS A 59 14.35 17.78 15.19
CA LYS A 59 15.16 18.58 14.26
C LYS A 59 15.81 19.79 14.92
N GLU A 60 15.11 20.46 15.82
CA GLU A 60 15.65 21.59 16.60
C GLU A 60 16.77 21.12 17.54
N GLN A 61 16.62 19.95 18.17
CA GLN A 61 17.67 19.34 18.99
C GLN A 61 18.95 19.03 18.19
N LEU A 62 18.85 18.84 16.86
CA LEU A 62 20.03 18.69 15.98
C LEU A 62 20.88 19.96 15.91
N GLY A 63 20.30 21.12 16.19
CA GLY A 63 21.00 22.41 16.21
C GLY A 63 22.18 22.42 17.19
N VAL A 64 22.05 21.69 18.30
CA VAL A 64 23.00 21.64 19.43
C VAL A 64 24.18 20.68 19.18
N ILE A 65 24.11 19.86 18.12
CA ILE A 65 25.15 18.87 17.81
C ILE A 65 26.42 19.58 17.31
N GLN A 66 27.54 19.34 18.01
CA GLN A 66 28.84 19.89 17.65
C GLN A 66 29.44 19.23 16.39
N ASP A 67 29.31 17.91 16.29
CA ASP A 67 29.83 17.13 15.17
C ASP A 67 29.00 17.38 13.89
N GLN A 68 29.61 18.01 12.89
CA GLN A 68 28.94 18.40 11.65
C GLN A 68 28.55 17.19 10.77
N GLY A 69 29.29 16.08 10.86
CA GLY A 69 29.01 14.85 10.11
C GLY A 69 27.76 14.15 10.65
N ILE A 70 27.71 13.97 11.97
CA ILE A 70 26.55 13.43 12.69
C ILE A 70 25.34 14.34 12.47
N LYS A 71 25.51 15.66 12.61
CA LYS A 71 24.45 16.63 12.40
C LYS A 71 23.84 16.53 11.00
N ALA A 72 24.67 16.49 9.96
CA ALA A 72 24.21 16.36 8.57
C ALA A 72 23.47 15.02 8.32
N ALA A 73 23.98 13.92 8.90
CA ALA A 73 23.33 12.61 8.81
C ALA A 73 21.95 12.62 9.46
N ALA A 74 21.86 13.14 10.68
CA ALA A 74 20.61 13.23 11.43
C ALA A 74 19.58 14.12 10.74
N VAL A 75 19.99 15.28 10.21
CA VAL A 75 19.09 16.17 9.45
C VAL A 75 18.51 15.44 8.24
N ARG A 76 19.32 14.67 7.51
CA ARG A 76 18.84 13.89 6.35
C ARG A 76 17.86 12.79 6.75
N VAL A 77 18.12 12.08 7.84
CA VAL A 77 17.23 11.02 8.34
C VAL A 77 15.89 11.62 8.74
N VAL A 78 15.91 12.65 9.60
CA VAL A 78 14.69 13.31 10.09
C VAL A 78 13.89 13.91 8.93
N ALA A 79 14.54 14.58 7.97
CA ALA A 79 13.86 15.15 6.80
C ALA A 79 13.19 14.07 5.93
N LYS A 80 13.81 12.90 5.76
CA LYS A 80 13.21 11.80 4.99
C LYS A 80 11.96 11.26 5.68
N VAL A 81 12.00 11.12 7.00
CA VAL A 81 10.87 10.66 7.80
C VAL A 81 9.75 11.71 7.78
N GLU A 82 10.07 12.98 8.00
CA GLU A 82 9.16 14.12 7.93
C GLU A 82 8.41 14.14 6.59
N GLY A 83 9.12 13.94 5.48
CA GLY A 83 8.49 13.86 4.15
C GLY A 83 7.47 12.72 4.02
N LYS A 84 7.75 11.53 4.59
CA LYS A 84 6.84 10.38 4.51
C LYS A 84 5.60 10.53 5.40
N VAL A 85 5.77 11.09 6.59
CA VAL A 85 4.64 11.45 7.47
C VAL A 85 3.78 12.53 6.81
N GLN A 86 4.39 13.52 6.17
CA GLN A 86 3.69 14.57 5.44
C GLN A 86 2.88 13.99 4.25
N GLU A 87 3.48 13.11 3.46
CA GLU A 87 2.77 12.39 2.37
C GLU A 87 1.55 11.63 2.91
N ALA A 88 1.68 10.94 4.06
CA ALA A 88 0.56 10.25 4.70
C ALA A 88 -0.56 11.22 5.10
N ARG A 89 -0.20 12.37 5.70
CA ARG A 89 -1.15 13.39 6.14
C ARG A 89 -1.91 14.01 4.98
N GLU A 90 -1.24 14.28 3.88
CA GLU A 90 -1.88 14.78 2.66
C GLU A 90 -2.90 13.78 2.10
N GLN A 91 -2.62 12.47 2.16
CA GLN A 91 -3.62 11.47 1.77
C GLN A 91 -4.83 11.46 2.71
N VAL A 92 -4.64 11.68 4.01
CA VAL A 92 -5.76 11.82 4.96
C VAL A 92 -6.61 13.04 4.61
N HIS A 93 -6.01 14.17 4.24
CA HIS A 93 -6.77 15.36 3.81
C HIS A 93 -7.60 15.09 2.54
N VAL A 94 -7.00 14.47 1.53
CA VAL A 94 -7.72 14.05 0.31
C VAL A 94 -8.88 13.10 0.65
N LEU A 95 -8.69 12.19 1.60
CA LEU A 95 -9.74 11.30 2.07
C LEU A 95 -10.87 12.04 2.79
N LYS A 96 -10.55 13.04 3.63
CA LYS A 96 -11.56 13.86 4.32
C LYS A 96 -12.44 14.61 3.31
N GLU A 97 -11.85 15.17 2.25
CA GLU A 97 -12.59 15.85 1.19
C GLU A 97 -13.52 14.88 0.44
N LYS A 98 -12.98 13.74 0.00
CA LYS A 98 -13.79 12.69 -0.68
C LYS A 98 -14.91 12.15 0.19
N PHE A 99 -14.64 11.95 1.48
CA PHE A 99 -15.64 11.52 2.44
C PHE A 99 -16.77 12.54 2.53
N MET A 100 -16.45 13.83 2.67
CA MET A 100 -17.47 14.89 2.72
C MET A 100 -18.26 15.03 1.43
N GLU A 101 -17.63 14.87 0.26
CA GLU A 101 -18.36 14.80 -1.01
C GLU A 101 -19.35 13.64 -1.04
N GLY A 102 -18.95 12.47 -0.51
CA GLY A 102 -19.83 11.31 -0.36
C GLY A 102 -21.01 11.58 0.56
N VAL A 103 -20.75 12.20 1.72
CA VAL A 103 -21.78 12.63 2.68
C VAL A 103 -22.78 13.59 2.03
N GLN A 104 -22.30 14.60 1.32
CA GLN A 104 -23.16 15.57 0.62
C GLN A 104 -24.04 14.89 -0.44
N LYS A 105 -23.47 13.98 -1.22
CA LYS A 105 -24.21 13.19 -2.22
C LYS A 105 -25.27 12.31 -1.54
N ALA A 106 -24.96 11.68 -0.41
CA ALA A 106 -25.89 10.85 0.34
C ALA A 106 -27.09 11.67 0.86
N VAL A 107 -26.83 12.80 1.51
CA VAL A 107 -27.87 13.71 2.01
C VAL A 107 -28.76 14.23 0.87
N LYS A 108 -28.15 14.65 -0.25
CA LYS A 108 -28.89 15.13 -1.42
C LYS A 108 -29.79 14.04 -2.01
N ASN A 109 -29.24 12.85 -2.25
CA ASN A 109 -29.99 11.73 -2.84
C ASN A 109 -31.14 11.30 -1.92
N PHE A 110 -30.96 11.35 -0.60
CA PHE A 110 -32.03 11.10 0.35
C PHE A 110 -33.20 12.08 0.18
N ARG A 111 -32.90 13.39 0.12
CA ARG A 111 -33.90 14.45 -0.02
C ARG A 111 -34.69 14.33 -1.34
N GLU A 112 -34.03 13.88 -2.40
CA GLU A 112 -34.64 13.77 -3.74
C GLU A 112 -35.38 12.45 -3.99
N LYS A 113 -34.86 11.33 -3.49
CA LYS A 113 -35.28 9.96 -3.91
C LYS A 113 -35.66 9.03 -2.75
N GLY A 114 -35.54 9.49 -1.50
CA GLY A 114 -35.89 8.71 -0.31
C GLY A 114 -34.90 7.61 0.06
N VAL A 115 -35.31 6.76 1.00
CA VAL A 115 -34.47 5.81 1.76
C VAL A 115 -33.74 4.78 0.90
N LEU A 116 -34.35 4.31 -0.19
CA LEU A 116 -33.83 3.18 -0.99
C LEU A 116 -32.49 3.45 -1.67
N THR A 117 -32.04 4.72 -1.74
CA THR A 117 -30.77 5.10 -2.40
C THR A 117 -29.63 5.39 -1.40
N LEU A 118 -29.93 5.50 -0.10
CA LEU A 118 -28.98 5.95 0.94
C LEU A 118 -27.86 4.93 1.20
N ALA A 119 -28.18 3.63 1.19
CA ALA A 119 -27.22 2.55 1.47
C ALA A 119 -26.10 2.42 0.43
N LYS A 120 -26.22 3.04 -0.75
CA LYS A 120 -25.30 2.88 -1.90
C LYS A 120 -24.54 4.16 -2.27
N THR A 121 -24.66 5.24 -1.49
CA THR A 121 -24.18 6.56 -1.95
C THR A 121 -22.75 6.90 -1.52
N ILE A 122 -22.25 6.32 -0.44
CA ILE A 122 -20.87 6.51 0.00
C ILE A 122 -19.99 5.52 -0.75
N ASP A 123 -19.04 6.03 -1.52
CA ASP A 123 -18.06 5.23 -2.27
C ASP A 123 -17.00 4.65 -1.31
N PHE A 124 -17.42 3.63 -0.55
CA PHE A 124 -16.53 2.94 0.40
C PHE A 124 -15.34 2.29 -0.29
N LEU A 125 -15.47 1.86 -1.56
CA LEU A 125 -14.39 1.32 -2.37
C LEU A 125 -13.32 2.38 -2.67
N GLY A 126 -13.74 3.58 -3.07
CA GLY A 126 -12.85 4.72 -3.29
C GLY A 126 -12.13 5.17 -2.02
N LEU A 127 -12.81 5.08 -0.87
CA LEU A 127 -12.25 5.38 0.45
C LEU A 127 -11.28 4.28 0.92
N GLN A 128 -11.59 3.00 0.70
CA GLN A 128 -10.73 1.86 1.01
C GLN A 128 -9.37 1.97 0.30
N LYS A 129 -9.38 2.27 -1.01
CA LYS A 129 -8.14 2.50 -1.78
C LYS A 129 -7.30 3.63 -1.21
N GLY A 130 -7.94 4.73 -0.77
CA GLY A 130 -7.22 5.84 -0.15
C GLY A 130 -6.66 5.48 1.23
N ILE A 131 -7.41 4.74 2.05
CA ILE A 131 -6.96 4.27 3.36
C ILE A 131 -5.81 3.28 3.22
N GLN A 132 -5.83 2.39 2.21
CA GLN A 132 -4.70 1.52 1.88
C GLN A 132 -3.45 2.33 1.53
N LYS A 133 -3.62 3.44 0.80
CA LYS A 133 -2.49 4.34 0.51
C LYS A 133 -1.92 4.98 1.77
N VAL A 134 -2.77 5.36 2.73
CA VAL A 134 -2.33 5.84 4.06
C VAL A 134 -1.53 4.74 4.78
N HIS A 135 -2.05 3.50 4.81
CA HIS A 135 -1.36 2.35 5.40
C HIS A 135 0.05 2.15 4.81
N ASN A 136 0.17 2.19 3.49
CA ASN A 136 1.43 2.01 2.79
C ASN A 136 2.43 3.13 3.16
N GLN A 137 1.98 4.38 3.27
CA GLN A 137 2.85 5.50 3.64
C GLN A 137 3.31 5.45 5.11
N LEU A 138 2.43 5.02 6.02
CA LEU A 138 2.81 4.78 7.42
C LEU A 138 3.86 3.68 7.51
N SER A 139 3.68 2.59 6.75
CA SER A 139 4.65 1.49 6.68
C SER A 139 6.02 1.94 6.16
N GLN A 140 6.04 2.75 5.08
CA GLN A 140 7.28 3.33 4.55
C GLN A 140 7.94 4.32 5.52
N SER A 141 7.14 5.02 6.33
CA SER A 141 7.62 5.93 7.38
C SER A 141 8.34 5.14 8.48
N VAL A 142 7.72 4.06 8.99
CA VAL A 142 8.32 3.15 9.99
C VAL A 142 9.63 2.58 9.48
N LEU A 143 9.64 2.01 8.26
CA LEU A 143 10.86 1.47 7.66
C LEU A 143 11.96 2.52 7.44
N SER A 144 11.58 3.78 7.16
CA SER A 144 12.54 4.87 6.99
C SER A 144 13.15 5.31 8.32
N MET A 145 12.36 5.30 9.40
CA MET A 145 12.82 5.58 10.76
C MET A 145 13.78 4.50 11.24
N ASP A 146 13.39 3.23 11.11
CA ASP A 146 14.18 2.05 11.51
C ASP A 146 15.57 2.07 10.86
N ARG A 147 15.62 2.13 9.53
CA ARG A 147 16.89 2.26 8.79
C ARG A 147 17.65 3.54 9.14
N GLY A 148 16.95 4.61 9.48
CA GLY A 148 17.53 5.88 9.89
C GLY A 148 18.25 5.77 11.22
N ILE A 149 17.62 5.10 12.19
CA ILE A 149 18.16 4.83 13.52
C ILE A 149 19.42 3.97 13.42
N ASP A 150 19.38 2.88 12.63
CA ASP A 150 20.54 2.01 12.41
C ASP A 150 21.71 2.76 11.80
N ARG A 151 21.45 3.53 10.73
CA ARG A 151 22.48 4.32 10.05
C ARG A 151 23.12 5.35 10.96
N LEU A 152 22.32 6.01 11.81
CA LEU A 152 22.86 6.96 12.79
C LEU A 152 23.78 6.26 13.80
N GLY A 153 23.42 5.04 14.22
CA GLY A 153 24.27 4.21 15.08
C GLY A 153 25.61 3.89 14.42
N SER A 154 25.59 3.29 13.23
CA SER A 154 26.82 2.90 12.51
C SER A 154 27.72 4.10 12.20
N MET A 155 27.14 5.23 11.76
CA MET A 155 27.91 6.45 11.49
C MET A 155 28.53 7.03 12.76
N ALA A 156 27.83 6.95 13.90
CA ALA A 156 28.38 7.42 15.17
C ALA A 156 29.58 6.59 15.62
N ASP A 157 29.53 5.27 15.43
CA ASP A 157 30.60 4.36 15.79
C ASP A 157 31.83 4.57 14.88
N GLU A 158 31.63 4.71 13.57
CA GLU A 158 32.70 5.00 12.60
C GLU A 158 33.36 6.35 12.87
N LEU A 159 32.58 7.41 13.13
CA LEU A 159 33.12 8.74 13.44
C LEU A 159 33.86 8.75 14.78
N HIS A 160 33.39 8.00 15.78
CA HIS A 160 34.08 7.84 17.06
C HIS A 160 35.44 7.14 16.88
N ALA A 161 35.50 6.09 16.08
CA ALA A 161 36.75 5.42 15.73
C ALA A 161 37.70 6.36 14.97
N ALA A 162 37.19 7.06 13.95
CA ALA A 162 37.97 8.03 13.16
C ALA A 162 38.58 9.14 14.03
N LYS A 163 37.82 9.68 15.00
CA LYS A 163 38.32 10.67 15.96
C LYS A 163 39.50 10.13 16.78
N THR A 164 39.45 8.86 17.18
CA THR A 164 40.56 8.21 17.88
C THR A 164 41.77 8.08 16.95
N HIS A 165 41.58 7.66 15.70
CA HIS A 165 42.67 7.55 14.72
C HIS A 165 43.36 8.91 14.49
N ILE A 166 42.60 9.99 14.33
CA ILE A 166 43.14 11.35 14.21
C ILE A 166 43.93 11.74 15.47
N GLY A 167 43.41 11.42 16.66
CA GLY A 167 44.13 11.63 17.92
C GLY A 167 45.44 10.85 18.03
N ASN A 168 45.45 9.59 17.55
CA ASN A 168 46.65 8.75 17.52
C ASN A 168 47.70 9.28 16.55
N ILE A 169 47.31 9.82 15.39
CA ILE A 169 48.23 10.51 14.48
C ILE A 169 48.93 11.66 15.21
N GLY A 170 48.18 12.49 15.95
CA GLY A 170 48.75 13.59 16.74
C GLY A 170 49.68 13.13 17.86
N ARG A 171 49.36 12.00 18.52
CA ARG A 171 50.22 11.38 19.55
C ARG A 171 51.55 10.91 18.97
N GLU A 172 51.50 10.21 17.84
CA GLU A 172 52.70 9.70 17.15
C GLU A 172 53.63 10.86 16.75
N LEU A 173 53.07 11.93 16.17
CA LEU A 173 53.83 13.14 15.83
C LEU A 173 54.44 13.84 17.05
N ALA A 174 53.83 13.69 18.23
CA ALA A 174 54.32 14.20 19.50
C ALA A 174 55.24 13.21 20.25
N GLY A 175 55.60 12.07 19.64
CA GLY A 175 56.43 11.03 20.24
C GLY A 175 55.75 10.23 21.36
N LYS A 176 54.41 10.21 21.40
CA LYS A 176 53.61 9.47 22.38
C LYS A 176 53.00 8.23 21.74
N GLU A 177 52.88 7.16 22.51
CA GLU A 177 52.23 5.93 22.04
C GLU A 177 50.74 6.14 21.70
N SER A 178 50.31 5.40 20.67
CA SER A 178 48.91 5.32 20.27
C SER A 178 48.05 4.61 21.32
N VAL A 179 46.77 4.96 21.38
CA VAL A 179 45.79 4.35 22.31
C VAL A 179 44.70 3.65 21.51
N LYS A 180 44.24 2.49 21.98
CA LYS A 180 43.13 1.77 21.36
C LYS A 180 41.84 2.57 21.48
N ALA A 181 41.04 2.60 20.41
CA ALA A 181 39.74 3.26 20.43
C ALA A 181 38.83 2.59 21.49
N PRO A 182 38.31 3.35 22.47
CA PRO A 182 37.30 2.81 23.38
C PRO A 182 35.99 2.58 22.62
N GLU A 183 35.19 1.63 23.08
CA GLU A 183 33.81 1.47 22.59
C GLU A 183 32.97 2.70 22.94
N ARG A 184 32.06 3.06 22.03
CA ARG A 184 31.14 4.17 22.25
C ARG A 184 30.02 3.72 23.17
N ASP A 185 29.67 4.55 24.16
CA ASP A 185 28.43 4.39 24.90
C ASP A 185 27.24 4.73 23.98
N VAL A 186 26.48 3.69 23.60
CA VAL A 186 25.36 3.81 22.67
C VAL A 186 24.15 4.52 23.27
N GLU A 187 24.05 4.56 24.60
CA GLU A 187 22.94 5.18 25.35
C GLU A 187 23.23 6.62 25.79
N ARG A 188 24.33 7.21 25.31
CA ARG A 188 24.73 8.57 25.63
C ARG A 188 25.05 9.40 24.40
N GLY A 189 25.02 10.72 24.62
CA GLY A 189 25.36 11.71 23.61
C GLY A 189 24.20 12.06 22.68
N SER A 190 24.47 12.94 21.72
CA SER A 190 23.46 13.51 20.83
C SER A 190 22.79 12.47 19.92
N VAL A 191 23.55 11.47 19.46
CA VAL A 191 23.03 10.41 18.58
C VAL A 191 21.91 9.63 19.28
N PHE A 192 22.13 9.26 20.54
CA PHE A 192 21.14 8.56 21.34
C PHE A 192 19.85 9.38 21.51
N GLN A 193 19.95 10.68 21.78
CA GLN A 193 18.75 11.53 21.92
C GLN A 193 17.91 11.59 20.64
N ILE A 194 18.57 11.63 19.48
CA ILE A 194 17.90 11.61 18.17
C ILE A 194 17.24 10.26 17.93
N GLN A 195 17.97 9.17 18.17
CA GLN A 195 17.44 7.81 18.04
C GLN A 195 16.23 7.62 18.95
N LYS A 196 16.28 8.10 20.20
CA LYS A 196 15.17 8.07 21.14
C LYS A 196 13.93 8.80 20.62
N GLY A 197 14.09 10.00 20.06
CA GLY A 197 12.99 10.73 19.42
C GLY A 197 12.40 9.97 18.22
N LEU A 198 13.26 9.41 17.38
CA LEU A 198 12.82 8.59 16.24
C LEU A 198 12.10 7.31 16.68
N TYR A 199 12.54 6.66 17.77
CA TYR A 199 11.85 5.50 18.35
C TYR A 199 10.46 5.86 18.86
N HIS A 200 10.31 7.00 19.53
CA HIS A 200 9.00 7.47 20.00
C HIS A 200 8.05 7.69 18.82
N VAL A 201 8.48 8.46 17.84
CA VAL A 201 7.72 8.74 16.62
C VAL A 201 7.37 7.44 15.87
N MET A 202 8.29 6.48 15.80
CA MET A 202 8.06 5.17 15.19
C MET A 202 6.99 4.37 15.92
N GLY A 203 6.97 4.42 17.26
CA GLY A 203 5.92 3.78 18.07
C GLY A 203 4.53 4.36 17.77
N VAL A 204 4.40 5.69 17.75
CA VAL A 204 3.14 6.36 17.40
C VAL A 204 2.70 6.01 15.98
N THR A 205 3.64 6.02 15.03
CA THR A 205 3.39 5.68 13.61
C THR A 205 2.99 4.22 13.41
N THR A 206 3.58 3.30 14.17
CA THR A 206 3.20 1.88 14.16
C THR A 206 1.79 1.70 14.69
N GLY A 207 1.45 2.35 15.81
CA GLY A 207 0.08 2.33 16.33
C GLY A 207 -0.95 2.92 15.35
N MET A 208 -0.57 3.94 14.58
CA MET A 208 -1.41 4.45 13.48
C MET A 208 -1.60 3.41 12.38
N LYS A 209 -0.52 2.77 11.93
CA LYS A 209 -0.56 1.70 10.91
C LYS A 209 -1.52 0.57 11.32
N ASP A 210 -1.42 0.09 12.55
CA ASP A 210 -2.27 -1.00 13.06
C ASP A 210 -3.76 -0.57 13.17
N ARG A 211 -4.03 0.71 13.49
CA ARG A 211 -5.40 1.25 13.46
C ARG A 211 -5.92 1.35 12.03
N THR A 212 -5.09 1.74 11.08
CA THR A 212 -5.45 1.77 9.65
C THR A 212 -5.78 0.37 9.14
N GLU A 213 -5.01 -0.65 9.51
CA GLU A 213 -5.26 -2.05 9.14
C GLU A 213 -6.61 -2.54 9.70
N LYS A 214 -6.89 -2.27 10.99
CA LYS A 214 -8.20 -2.57 11.58
C LYS A 214 -9.34 -1.86 10.86
N MET A 215 -9.11 -0.64 10.36
CA MET A 215 -10.11 0.11 9.61
C MET A 215 -10.37 -0.50 8.24
N LEU A 216 -9.31 -0.94 7.54
CA LEU A 216 -9.42 -1.66 6.28
C LEU A 216 -10.24 -2.94 6.44
N SER A 217 -9.94 -3.76 7.45
CA SER A 217 -10.72 -4.97 7.73
C SER A 217 -12.19 -4.69 8.07
N LYS A 218 -12.48 -3.56 8.74
CA LYS A 218 -13.87 -3.14 8.98
C LYS A 218 -14.58 -2.73 7.68
N MET A 219 -13.87 -2.12 6.73
CA MET A 219 -14.42 -1.67 5.45
C MET A 219 -14.59 -2.81 4.43
N GLU A 220 -13.77 -3.86 4.51
CA GLU A 220 -13.90 -5.07 3.69
C GLU A 220 -15.21 -5.81 4.02
N ARG A 221 -15.46 -6.06 5.32
CA ARG A 221 -16.72 -6.65 5.81
C ARG A 221 -17.96 -5.90 5.34
N LEU A 222 -17.81 -4.60 5.20
CA LEU A 222 -18.82 -3.65 4.76
C LEU A 222 -19.13 -3.79 3.26
N THR A 223 -18.07 -3.87 2.46
CA THR A 223 -18.15 -4.04 1.01
C THR A 223 -18.78 -5.40 0.70
N GLU A 224 -18.38 -6.46 1.41
CA GLU A 224 -18.98 -7.78 1.31
C GLU A 224 -20.50 -7.78 1.64
N HIS A 225 -20.91 -7.07 2.70
CA HIS A 225 -22.32 -6.95 3.07
C HIS A 225 -23.13 -6.17 2.02
N ALA A 226 -22.55 -5.09 1.48
CA ALA A 226 -23.18 -4.30 0.42
C ALA A 226 -23.28 -5.06 -0.91
N GLU A 227 -22.33 -5.95 -1.22
CA GLU A 227 -22.37 -6.85 -2.38
C GLU A 227 -23.38 -7.99 -2.21
N TYR A 228 -23.57 -8.50 -0.99
CA TYR A 228 -24.64 -9.45 -0.69
C TYR A 228 -26.03 -8.85 -0.95
N LEU A 229 -26.24 -7.56 -0.61
CA LEU A 229 -27.47 -6.81 -0.89
C LEU A 229 -27.63 -6.40 -2.37
N LYS A 230 -26.60 -6.57 -3.22
CA LYS A 230 -26.70 -6.39 -4.69
C LYS A 230 -27.31 -7.60 -5.40
N LYS A 231 -27.37 -8.78 -4.76
CA LYS A 231 -28.05 -9.94 -5.35
C LYS A 231 -29.57 -9.69 -5.30
N PRO A 232 -30.29 -9.68 -6.44
CA PRO A 232 -31.74 -9.58 -6.40
C PRO A 232 -32.27 -10.73 -5.54
N SER A 233 -33.18 -10.40 -4.64
CA SER A 233 -33.87 -11.39 -3.83
C SER A 233 -34.42 -12.46 -4.76
N ILE A 234 -34.21 -13.75 -4.45
CA ILE A 234 -34.78 -14.88 -5.21
C ILE A 234 -36.29 -14.66 -5.43
N ARG A 235 -36.95 -13.94 -4.52
CA ARG A 235 -38.38 -13.58 -4.59
C ARG A 235 -38.72 -12.51 -5.63
N GLU A 236 -37.80 -11.60 -5.94
CA GLU A 236 -37.93 -10.62 -7.03
C GLU A 236 -37.58 -11.27 -8.38
N SER A 237 -36.53 -12.09 -8.42
CA SER A 237 -36.17 -12.90 -9.59
C SER A 237 -37.28 -13.89 -9.98
N LEU A 238 -37.98 -14.49 -9.01
CA LEU A 238 -39.14 -15.36 -9.26
C LEU A 238 -40.36 -14.60 -9.80
N LYS A 239 -40.55 -13.32 -9.42
CA LYS A 239 -41.63 -12.49 -9.96
C LYS A 239 -41.37 -12.10 -11.41
N SER A 240 -40.13 -11.79 -11.78
CA SER A 240 -39.75 -11.53 -13.17
C SER A 240 -39.81 -12.80 -14.04
N ILE A 241 -39.54 -13.99 -13.48
CA ILE A 241 -39.67 -15.27 -14.18
C ILE A 241 -41.14 -15.69 -14.38
N GLN A 242 -42.05 -15.31 -13.48
CA GLN A 242 -43.48 -15.59 -13.63
C GLN A 242 -44.17 -14.72 -14.69
N SER A 243 -43.58 -13.59 -15.08
CA SER A 243 -44.11 -12.72 -16.15
C SER A 243 -43.55 -13.00 -17.55
N GLU A 244 -42.51 -13.83 -17.67
CA GLU A 244 -41.84 -14.14 -18.94
C GLU A 244 -41.74 -15.66 -19.14
N GLY A 245 -42.87 -16.34 -19.00
CA GLY A 245 -43.03 -17.68 -19.54
C GLY A 245 -43.42 -17.60 -21.01
N THR A 246 -42.45 -17.71 -21.93
CA THR A 246 -42.48 -18.55 -23.15
C THR A 246 -41.26 -18.26 -24.03
N GLU A 247 -40.64 -19.33 -24.55
CA GLU A 247 -39.64 -19.36 -25.63
C GLU A 247 -38.18 -19.04 -25.25
N HIS A 248 -37.43 -20.06 -24.82
CA HIS A 248 -36.32 -20.64 -25.58
C HIS A 248 -35.57 -21.67 -24.73
N GLU A 249 -36.07 -22.90 -24.76
CA GLU A 249 -35.36 -24.09 -24.28
C GLU A 249 -34.54 -24.65 -25.45
N LYS A 250 -33.33 -24.10 -25.68
CA LYS A 250 -32.25 -24.67 -26.51
C LYS A 250 -31.07 -23.67 -26.55
N ASP A 251 -30.24 -23.72 -25.51
CA ASP A 251 -28.80 -23.36 -25.53
C ASP A 251 -28.25 -23.46 -24.10
N ARG A 252 -28.42 -24.65 -23.49
CA ARG A 252 -28.12 -24.89 -22.08
C ARG A 252 -26.87 -25.75 -21.85
N LYS A 253 -25.80 -25.50 -22.61
CA LYS A 253 -24.46 -26.08 -22.38
C LYS A 253 -23.34 -25.18 -22.92
N GLU A 254 -23.11 -24.04 -22.30
CA GLU A 254 -21.84 -23.30 -22.19
C GLU A 254 -22.16 -22.00 -21.44
N ILE A 255 -21.25 -21.47 -20.63
CA ILE A 255 -21.43 -20.34 -19.69
C ILE A 255 -22.02 -20.73 -18.32
N GLU A 256 -21.30 -21.54 -17.55
CA GLU A 256 -21.49 -21.61 -16.08
C GLU A 256 -20.20 -21.33 -15.27
N HIS A 257 -19.08 -20.95 -15.91
CA HIS A 257 -17.80 -20.79 -15.20
C HIS A 257 -17.48 -19.38 -14.67
N ASP A 258 -18.36 -18.39 -14.86
CA ASP A 258 -17.95 -16.97 -14.77
C ASP A 258 -18.77 -16.13 -13.77
N LYS A 259 -18.92 -16.59 -12.53
CA LYS A 259 -19.55 -15.77 -11.46
C LYS A 259 -18.75 -15.65 -10.17
N HIS A 260 -17.60 -16.31 -10.08
CA HIS A 260 -16.84 -16.43 -8.84
C HIS A 260 -15.33 -16.18 -8.97
N ALA A 261 -14.80 -16.10 -10.19
CA ALA A 261 -13.38 -15.99 -10.46
C ALA A 261 -13.07 -14.90 -11.51
N SER A 262 -12.01 -14.10 -11.30
CA SER A 262 -11.45 -13.19 -12.30
C SER A 262 -9.93 -13.24 -12.27
N ILE A 263 -9.26 -12.94 -13.39
CA ILE A 263 -7.79 -12.95 -13.48
C ILE A 263 -7.29 -11.63 -14.07
N SER A 264 -6.24 -11.08 -13.48
CA SER A 264 -5.53 -9.92 -14.02
C SER A 264 -4.03 -10.21 -14.09
N PHE A 265 -3.30 -9.43 -14.88
CA PHE A 265 -1.87 -9.63 -15.12
C PHE A 265 -1.04 -8.43 -14.66
N PHE A 266 0.24 -8.68 -14.42
CA PHE A 266 1.21 -7.65 -14.13
C PHE A 266 2.53 -7.93 -14.84
N ALA A 267 3.30 -6.87 -15.09
CA ALA A 267 4.66 -6.97 -15.61
C ALA A 267 5.61 -6.25 -14.65
N ALA A 268 6.71 -6.91 -14.28
CA ALA A 268 7.65 -6.41 -13.29
C ALA A 268 9.09 -6.42 -13.82
N GLU A 269 9.88 -5.46 -13.34
CA GLU A 269 11.33 -5.36 -13.58
C GLU A 269 12.14 -6.43 -12.83
N CYS A 270 11.60 -6.92 -11.72
CA CYS A 270 12.16 -7.98 -10.89
C CYS A 270 11.05 -8.90 -10.34
N MET A 271 10.98 -10.14 -10.81
CA MET A 271 10.01 -11.15 -10.32
C MET A 271 10.39 -11.75 -8.96
N GLU A 272 11.63 -11.58 -8.51
CA GLU A 272 12.10 -12.11 -7.21
C GLU A 272 11.78 -11.15 -6.05
N PHE A 273 11.78 -9.84 -6.33
CA PHE A 273 11.48 -8.81 -5.37
C PHE A 273 10.52 -7.80 -6.00
N HIS A 274 9.20 -8.03 -5.85
CA HIS A 274 8.14 -7.20 -6.41
C HIS A 274 8.23 -5.70 -5.99
N ASN A 275 8.96 -5.38 -4.92
CA ASN A 275 9.24 -4.01 -4.47
C ASN A 275 10.51 -3.38 -5.09
N PHE A 276 11.19 -4.08 -6.00
CA PHE A 276 12.46 -3.67 -6.58
C PHE A 276 12.32 -3.38 -8.08
N GLY A 277 12.13 -2.11 -8.42
CA GLY A 277 12.05 -1.62 -9.79
C GLY A 277 10.63 -1.22 -10.21
N GLU A 278 10.42 -1.06 -11.51
CA GLU A 278 9.13 -0.70 -12.10
C GLU A 278 8.21 -1.93 -12.18
N MET A 279 6.96 -1.77 -11.75
CA MET A 279 5.93 -2.80 -11.84
C MET A 279 4.60 -2.16 -12.23
N GLN A 280 3.89 -2.78 -13.17
CA GLN A 280 2.59 -2.33 -13.65
C GLN A 280 1.57 -3.45 -13.45
N GLU A 281 0.48 -3.15 -12.76
CA GLU A 281 -0.55 -4.10 -12.34
C GLU A 281 -1.90 -3.86 -13.04
N ASN A 282 -2.85 -4.79 -12.85
CA ASN A 282 -4.21 -4.74 -13.39
C ASN A 282 -4.26 -4.66 -14.92
N LEU A 283 -3.38 -5.41 -15.58
CA LEU A 283 -3.27 -5.47 -17.02
C LEU A 283 -4.06 -6.65 -17.59
N THR A 284 -4.48 -6.53 -18.84
CA THR A 284 -4.79 -7.70 -19.68
C THR A 284 -3.50 -8.42 -20.08
N LEU A 285 -3.57 -9.69 -20.49
CA LEU A 285 -2.37 -10.43 -20.89
C LEU A 285 -1.60 -9.75 -22.04
N PRO A 286 -2.26 -9.25 -23.12
CA PRO A 286 -1.55 -8.53 -24.18
C PRO A 286 -0.90 -7.23 -23.70
N GLU A 287 -1.50 -6.53 -22.73
CA GLU A 287 -0.90 -5.35 -22.12
C GLU A 287 0.33 -5.70 -21.29
N ALA A 288 0.27 -6.77 -20.50
CA ALA A 288 1.40 -7.27 -19.73
C ALA A 288 2.58 -7.68 -20.63
N VAL A 289 2.30 -8.30 -21.78
CA VAL A 289 3.32 -8.61 -22.80
C VAL A 289 3.99 -7.35 -23.35
N ARG A 290 3.22 -6.32 -23.72
CA ARG A 290 3.77 -5.04 -24.20
C ARG A 290 4.64 -4.37 -23.15
N GLU A 291 4.18 -4.41 -21.91
CA GLU A 291 4.84 -3.78 -20.79
C GLU A 291 6.15 -4.49 -20.41
N TYR A 292 6.15 -5.82 -20.39
CA TYR A 292 7.36 -6.63 -20.26
C TYR A 292 8.39 -6.30 -21.35
N GLN A 293 7.96 -6.13 -22.61
CA GLN A 293 8.86 -5.73 -23.69
C GLN A 293 9.44 -4.32 -23.49
N ARG A 294 8.65 -3.38 -22.96
CA ARG A 294 9.10 -2.02 -22.62
C ARG A 294 10.15 -2.05 -21.51
N ILE A 295 9.90 -2.79 -20.44
CA ILE A 295 10.82 -2.98 -19.30
C ILE A 295 12.15 -3.57 -19.80
N ARG A 296 12.10 -4.58 -20.67
CA ARG A 296 13.31 -5.18 -21.26
C ARG A 296 14.13 -4.21 -22.10
N LYS A 297 13.49 -3.32 -22.85
CA LYS A 297 14.18 -2.33 -23.69
C LYS A 297 14.95 -1.29 -22.86
N LYS A 298 14.54 -1.01 -21.62
CA LYS A 298 15.20 -0.03 -20.74
C LYS A 298 16.57 -0.48 -20.21
N GLY A 299 16.87 -1.78 -20.23
CA GLY A 299 18.18 -2.32 -19.87
C GLY A 299 18.53 -2.30 -18.37
N THR A 300 17.61 -1.85 -17.50
CA THR A 300 17.76 -1.85 -16.03
C THR A 300 17.22 -3.13 -15.38
N ALA A 301 16.57 -4.00 -16.16
CA ALA A 301 15.81 -5.13 -15.66
C ALA A 301 16.65 -6.21 -14.97
N LYS A 302 16.28 -6.55 -13.73
CA LYS A 302 16.95 -7.53 -12.87
C LYS A 302 16.06 -8.76 -12.69
N GLY A 303 15.84 -9.47 -13.80
CA GLY A 303 14.93 -10.62 -13.86
C GLY A 303 13.47 -10.22 -14.12
N PRO A 304 13.17 -9.56 -15.26
CA PRO A 304 11.81 -9.15 -15.57
C PRO A 304 10.92 -10.34 -15.93
N GLY A 305 9.62 -10.20 -15.70
CA GLY A 305 8.65 -11.23 -16.04
C GLY A 305 7.22 -10.72 -16.05
N ILE A 306 6.31 -11.66 -16.29
CA ILE A 306 4.86 -11.46 -16.29
C ILE A 306 4.29 -12.38 -15.21
N GLY A 307 3.38 -11.85 -14.40
CA GLY A 307 2.62 -12.63 -13.44
C GLY A 307 1.13 -12.38 -13.56
N PHE A 308 0.37 -13.12 -12.77
CA PHE A 308 -1.08 -12.99 -12.66
C PHE A 308 -1.50 -12.81 -11.20
N VAL A 309 -2.68 -12.25 -11.02
CA VAL A 309 -3.42 -12.21 -9.77
C VAL A 309 -4.78 -12.85 -10.05
N LEU A 310 -5.04 -13.98 -9.40
CA LEU A 310 -6.31 -14.68 -9.49
C LEU A 310 -7.20 -14.23 -8.32
N GLN A 311 -8.42 -13.84 -8.63
CA GLN A 311 -9.45 -13.52 -7.65
C GLN A 311 -10.53 -14.57 -7.74
N ASP A 312 -10.55 -15.56 -6.85
CA ASP A 312 -11.55 -16.62 -6.86
C ASP A 312 -12.10 -16.88 -5.46
N THR A 313 -13.39 -16.60 -5.30
CA THR A 313 -14.13 -16.78 -4.04
C THR A 313 -14.21 -18.23 -3.56
N THR A 314 -13.88 -19.21 -4.41
CA THR A 314 -13.85 -20.64 -4.07
C THR A 314 -12.51 -21.11 -3.51
N ILE A 315 -11.44 -20.33 -3.69
CA ILE A 315 -10.08 -20.61 -3.18
C ILE A 315 -9.48 -19.38 -2.47
N PRO A 316 -10.11 -18.90 -1.39
CA PRO A 316 -9.75 -17.62 -0.75
C PRO A 316 -8.29 -17.56 -0.27
N ASP A 317 -7.69 -18.69 0.13
CA ASP A 317 -6.29 -18.76 0.58
C ASP A 317 -5.27 -18.48 -0.54
N TYR A 318 -5.70 -18.60 -1.80
CA TYR A 318 -4.90 -18.33 -3.00
C TYR A 318 -5.53 -17.23 -3.87
N SER A 319 -6.47 -16.47 -3.32
CA SER A 319 -7.04 -15.30 -4.00
C SER A 319 -6.17 -14.06 -3.74
N ASP A 320 -6.07 -13.15 -4.70
CA ASP A 320 -5.35 -11.87 -4.60
C ASP A 320 -3.83 -11.95 -4.36
N ILE A 321 -3.21 -13.09 -4.66
CA ILE A 321 -1.76 -13.27 -4.57
C ILE A 321 -1.12 -13.08 -5.94
N GLN A 322 -0.06 -12.26 -6.00
CA GLN A 322 0.80 -12.13 -7.18
C GLN A 322 1.60 -13.43 -7.39
N TRP A 323 1.40 -14.07 -8.53
CA TRP A 323 2.09 -15.32 -8.88
C TRP A 323 2.74 -15.24 -10.27
N PRO A 324 3.93 -15.82 -10.48
CA PRO A 324 4.60 -15.79 -11.78
C PRO A 324 3.84 -16.63 -12.82
N LEU A 325 3.71 -16.07 -14.03
CA LEU A 325 3.22 -16.77 -15.22
C LEU A 325 4.37 -17.03 -16.21
N PHE A 326 5.28 -16.06 -16.31
CA PHE A 326 6.44 -16.08 -17.18
C PHE A 326 7.63 -15.42 -16.47
N ASN A 327 8.69 -16.17 -16.25
CA ASN A 327 9.93 -15.67 -15.67
C ASN A 327 11.11 -16.40 -16.34
N ARG A 328 12.34 -15.90 -16.19
CA ARG A 328 13.55 -16.57 -16.72
C ARG A 328 13.49 -16.96 -18.21
N ARG A 329 12.66 -16.24 -19.00
CA ARG A 329 12.39 -16.44 -20.44
C ARG A 329 11.59 -17.71 -20.78
N GLU A 330 10.91 -18.30 -19.82
CA GLU A 330 10.03 -19.44 -20.00
C GLU A 330 8.72 -19.27 -19.21
N ILE A 331 7.75 -20.13 -19.51
CA ILE A 331 6.53 -20.21 -18.70
C ILE A 331 6.93 -20.77 -17.34
N ALA A 332 6.43 -20.15 -16.25
CA ALA A 332 6.73 -20.50 -14.86
C ALA A 332 6.03 -21.82 -14.44
N ALA A 333 6.28 -22.90 -15.19
CA ALA A 333 5.57 -24.16 -15.05
C ALA A 333 5.90 -24.88 -13.74
N GLU A 334 7.12 -24.72 -13.22
CA GLU A 334 7.51 -25.29 -11.94
C GLU A 334 6.85 -24.53 -10.78
N GLU A 335 6.74 -23.20 -10.88
CA GLU A 335 6.04 -22.37 -9.90
C GLU A 335 4.53 -22.63 -9.90
N LEU A 336 3.93 -22.82 -11.07
CA LEU A 336 2.51 -23.19 -11.17
C LEU A 336 2.22 -24.56 -10.54
N LYS A 337 3.15 -25.52 -10.61
CA LYS A 337 3.00 -26.84 -9.96
C LYS A 337 3.01 -26.77 -8.43
N LEU A 338 3.55 -25.71 -7.84
CA LEU A 338 3.60 -25.56 -6.38
C LEU A 338 2.21 -25.33 -5.76
N ILE A 339 1.27 -24.80 -6.54
CA ILE A 339 -0.11 -24.53 -6.11
C ILE A 339 -1.06 -25.26 -7.06
N PRO A 340 -1.51 -26.48 -6.69
CA PRO A 340 -2.43 -27.29 -7.51
C PRO A 340 -3.71 -26.54 -7.91
N GLU A 341 -4.18 -25.62 -7.08
CA GLU A 341 -5.32 -24.76 -7.32
C GLU A 341 -5.08 -23.87 -8.54
N TYR A 342 -3.91 -23.21 -8.64
CA TYR A 342 -3.52 -22.44 -9.82
C TYR A 342 -3.27 -23.32 -11.04
N GLN A 343 -2.54 -24.43 -10.87
CA GLN A 343 -2.25 -25.34 -11.98
C GLN A 343 -3.53 -25.83 -12.66
N ASN A 344 -4.59 -26.05 -11.88
CA ASN A 344 -5.83 -26.62 -12.37
C ASN A 344 -6.91 -25.59 -12.73
N HIS A 345 -6.75 -24.34 -12.31
CA HIS A 345 -7.74 -23.28 -12.51
C HIS A 345 -7.98 -22.98 -14.00
N PRO A 346 -9.24 -22.93 -14.48
CA PRO A 346 -9.56 -22.69 -15.89
C PRO A 346 -8.93 -21.41 -16.47
N LEU A 347 -9.05 -20.29 -15.76
CA LEU A 347 -8.49 -19.00 -16.22
C LEU A 347 -6.95 -19.00 -16.28
N VAL A 348 -6.29 -19.75 -15.40
CA VAL A 348 -4.82 -19.85 -15.41
C VAL A 348 -4.36 -20.75 -16.56
N LYS A 349 -5.08 -21.85 -16.83
CA LYS A 349 -4.83 -22.69 -18.01
C LYS A 349 -5.02 -21.92 -19.31
N GLU A 350 -6.10 -21.15 -19.41
CA GLU A 350 -6.35 -20.27 -20.55
C GLU A 350 -5.24 -19.24 -20.73
N ALA A 351 -4.82 -18.56 -19.65
CA ALA A 351 -3.72 -17.61 -19.67
C ALA A 351 -2.39 -18.24 -20.13
N VAL A 352 -2.10 -19.47 -19.70
CA VAL A 352 -0.92 -20.22 -20.14
C VAL A 352 -1.00 -20.55 -21.63
N GLU A 353 -2.15 -20.99 -22.14
CA GLU A 353 -2.33 -21.27 -23.58
C GLU A 353 -2.27 -19.99 -24.43
N GLU A 354 -2.85 -18.89 -23.97
CA GLU A 354 -2.78 -17.60 -24.64
C GLU A 354 -1.34 -17.07 -24.66
N LEU A 355 -0.61 -17.17 -23.54
CA LEU A 355 0.78 -16.74 -23.45
C LEU A 355 1.72 -17.51 -24.41
N LYS A 356 1.43 -18.78 -24.70
CA LYS A 356 2.21 -19.58 -25.68
C LYS A 356 2.25 -18.93 -27.05
N GLN A 357 1.20 -18.22 -27.44
CA GLN A 357 1.13 -17.51 -28.72
C GLN A 357 2.14 -16.36 -28.79
N TYR A 358 2.47 -15.76 -27.65
CA TYR A 358 3.43 -14.65 -27.54
C TYR A 358 4.89 -15.12 -27.29
N LEU A 359 5.14 -16.40 -27.01
CA LEU A 359 6.50 -16.92 -26.75
C LEU A 359 7.53 -16.56 -27.83
N PRO A 360 7.22 -16.62 -29.15
CA PRO A 360 8.17 -16.23 -30.18
C PRO A 360 8.61 -14.76 -30.11
N GLU A 361 7.78 -13.88 -29.52
CA GLU A 361 8.08 -12.46 -29.33
C GLU A 361 8.80 -12.22 -28.00
N LEU A 362 8.40 -12.94 -26.95
CA LEU A 362 8.98 -12.83 -25.61
C LEU A 362 10.42 -13.36 -25.54
N THR A 363 10.80 -14.28 -26.44
CA THR A 363 12.12 -14.93 -26.47
C THR A 363 13.10 -14.34 -27.50
N LYS A 364 12.65 -13.44 -28.41
CA LYS A 364 13.54 -12.81 -29.40
C LYS A 364 14.47 -11.77 -28.77
N ASN A 365 15.75 -12.15 -28.64
CA ASN A 365 16.98 -11.34 -28.78
C ASN A 365 18.11 -11.89 -27.90
N GLU A 366 18.89 -12.81 -28.46
CA GLU A 366 20.35 -12.87 -28.26
C GLU A 366 20.99 -12.93 -29.65
N LYS A 367 21.46 -11.78 -30.16
CA LYS A 367 22.70 -11.84 -30.94
C LYS A 367 23.77 -12.19 -29.92
N GLN A 368 24.29 -13.42 -30.03
CA GLN A 368 25.46 -13.91 -29.33
C GLN A 368 26.50 -12.77 -29.20
N LYS A 369 26.67 -12.23 -28.00
CA LYS A 369 27.95 -11.63 -27.63
C LYS A 369 28.89 -12.81 -27.43
N LYS A 370 29.57 -13.22 -28.50
CA LYS A 370 30.80 -13.99 -28.41
C LYS A 370 31.70 -13.24 -27.43
N THR A 371 31.93 -13.81 -26.26
CA THR A 371 33.05 -13.47 -25.39
C THR A 371 34.33 -13.64 -26.22
N PRO A 372 35.16 -12.60 -26.43
CA PRO A 372 36.54 -12.86 -26.76
C PRO A 372 37.20 -13.38 -25.48
N GLU A 373 37.69 -14.61 -25.53
CA GLU A 373 38.64 -15.10 -24.54
C GLU A 373 39.79 -14.10 -24.39
N ARG A 374 40.07 -13.72 -23.14
CA ARG A 374 41.39 -13.30 -22.69
C ARG A 374 41.55 -13.54 -21.21
#